data_AF-A0A8J7FFN1-F1
#
_entry.id   AF-A0A8J7FFN1-F1
#
_cell.length_a   1.000
_cell.length_b   1.000
_cell.length_c   1.000
_cell.angle_alpha   90.00
_cell.angle_beta   90.00
_cell.angle_gamma   90.00
#
_symmetry.space_group_name_H-M   'P 1'
#
loop_
_entity.id
_entity.type
_entity.pdbx_description
1 polymer ?
#
loop_
_entity_poly.entity_id
_entity_poly.type
_entity_poly.pdbx_seq_one_letter_code
_entity_poly.pdbx_strand_id
1 'polypeptide(L)'
;MNETSYVHDTLGKWIWSACYGHAELHGMLDDLLDDEGIADADSYHGWLDSELQRKQQDEAGWPAITDCDRLDAAFAELEMAGICCLHNAGYTMSDGCSDAFERMDEAGAGRYRGFCFYHGQDVERALDAGGLMLAFGDTDDSPERSAVIAGEIVTAMQRAGLAADWNGSVDTRISLPQFCWQRRSQPLSSPFALVTGPAATGETTLRCFYCFNEDEVVVDEEDGERRTALAVINGLLTRIHAVGDYCGVVDAAGNTLQLIMEDNGELWIEIPRPELQGSLGRFASAAEITTIFLNLPPRFVPEAFTGFAFQSWEGDEVEMM
;
A
#
# COMPACT_ATOMS: atom_id res chain seq x y z
N MET A 1 -2.94 4.58 31.04
CA MET A 1 -3.12 5.08 29.66
C MET A 1 -4.61 5.37 29.53
N ASN A 2 -5.04 6.54 29.07
CA ASN A 2 -6.45 6.78 28.74
C ASN A 2 -6.76 6.14 27.37
N GLU A 3 -8.01 5.80 27.10
CA GLU A 3 -8.46 5.08 25.88
C GLU A 3 -7.97 5.77 24.59
N THR A 4 -8.06 7.10 24.50
CA THR A 4 -7.52 7.89 23.39
C THR A 4 -6.02 7.70 23.16
N SER A 5 -5.20 7.64 24.23
CA SER A 5 -3.75 7.43 24.11
C SER A 5 -3.42 5.99 23.72
N TYR A 6 -4.29 5.03 24.02
CA TYR A 6 -4.10 3.64 23.61
C TYR A 6 -4.36 3.48 22.11
N VAL A 7 -5.48 4.01 21.60
CA VAL A 7 -5.82 3.92 20.17
C VAL A 7 -4.74 4.57 19.30
N HIS A 8 -4.26 5.77 19.66
CA HIS A 8 -3.18 6.41 18.90
C HIS A 8 -1.85 5.64 18.95
N ASP A 9 -1.50 5.01 20.09
CA ASP A 9 -0.29 4.19 20.19
C ASP A 9 -0.38 2.96 19.30
N THR A 10 -1.50 2.24 19.37
CA THR A 10 -1.79 1.06 18.54
C THR A 10 -1.76 1.42 17.06
N LEU A 11 -2.48 2.47 16.66
CA LEU A 11 -2.55 2.91 15.27
C LEU A 11 -1.19 3.40 14.76
N GLY A 12 -0.44 4.12 15.59
CA GLY A 12 0.94 4.50 15.29
C GLY A 12 1.81 3.27 15.00
N LYS A 13 1.72 2.23 15.81
CA LYS A 13 2.46 0.98 15.57
C LYS A 13 2.06 0.29 14.27
N TRP A 14 0.77 0.24 13.95
CA TRP A 14 0.29 -0.33 12.68
C TRP A 14 0.82 0.45 11.48
N ILE A 15 0.72 1.78 11.50
CA ILE A 15 1.23 2.66 10.44
C ILE A 15 2.74 2.49 10.28
N TRP A 16 3.50 2.58 11.36
CA TRP A 16 4.97 2.55 11.32
C TRP A 16 5.55 1.15 11.08
N SER A 17 4.77 0.09 11.34
CA SER A 17 5.12 -1.28 10.93
C SER A 17 5.26 -1.39 9.41
N ALA A 18 4.45 -0.64 8.66
CA ALA A 18 4.27 -0.78 7.21
C ALA A 18 3.93 -2.22 6.78
N CYS A 19 3.21 -2.95 7.62
CA CYS A 19 2.73 -4.31 7.32
C CYS A 19 1.31 -4.34 6.71
N TYR A 20 0.58 -3.23 6.78
CA TYR A 20 -0.82 -3.12 6.38
C TYR A 20 -0.99 -2.06 5.29
N GLY A 21 -1.92 -2.31 4.36
CA GLY A 21 -2.30 -1.33 3.34
C GLY A 21 -3.23 -0.25 3.88
N HIS A 22 -3.39 0.86 3.15
CA HIS A 22 -4.25 1.98 3.57
C HIS A 22 -5.70 1.55 3.88
N ALA A 23 -6.38 0.86 2.96
CA ALA A 23 -7.74 0.36 3.19
C ALA A 23 -7.83 -0.63 4.37
N GLU A 24 -6.80 -1.46 4.56
CA GLU A 24 -6.74 -2.41 5.69
C GLU A 24 -6.59 -1.67 7.02
N LEU A 25 -5.75 -0.62 7.07
CA LEU A 25 -5.59 0.23 8.25
C LEU A 25 -6.91 0.92 8.64
N HIS A 26 -7.68 1.42 7.68
CA HIS A 26 -8.99 2.02 7.97
C HIS A 26 -9.98 0.98 8.51
N GLY A 27 -10.07 -0.20 7.89
CA GLY A 27 -10.96 -1.26 8.39
C GLY A 27 -10.56 -1.76 9.79
N MET A 28 -9.25 -1.93 10.04
CA MET A 28 -8.75 -2.30 11.37
C MET A 28 -9.01 -1.20 12.42
N LEU A 29 -8.99 0.07 12.01
CA LEU A 29 -9.33 1.19 12.87
C LEU A 29 -10.83 1.14 13.23
N ASP A 30 -11.72 0.93 12.26
CA ASP A 30 -13.15 0.80 12.51
C ASP A 30 -13.44 -0.28 13.57
N ASP A 31 -12.88 -1.48 13.39
CA ASP A 31 -13.03 -2.60 14.33
C ASP A 31 -12.52 -2.21 15.74
N LEU A 32 -11.37 -1.52 15.82
CA LEU A 32 -10.79 -1.08 17.10
C LEU A 32 -11.67 -0.03 17.79
N LEU A 33 -12.22 0.93 17.04
CA LEU A 33 -13.08 1.98 17.59
C LEU A 33 -14.41 1.41 18.08
N ASP A 34 -14.98 0.45 17.35
CA ASP A 34 -16.19 -0.26 17.74
C ASP A 34 -15.98 -1.06 19.03
N ASP A 35 -14.87 -1.80 19.13
CA ASP A 35 -14.52 -2.57 20.34
C ASP A 35 -14.31 -1.68 21.57
N GLU A 36 -13.70 -0.50 21.40
CA GLU A 36 -13.48 0.48 22.46
C GLU A 36 -14.71 1.39 22.69
N GLY A 37 -15.77 1.28 21.88
CA GLY A 37 -17.00 2.07 22.01
C GLY A 37 -16.82 3.57 21.74
N ILE A 38 -15.91 3.91 20.83
CA ILE A 38 -15.55 5.28 20.48
C ILE A 38 -16.43 5.78 19.33
N ALA A 39 -17.21 6.83 19.55
CA ALA A 39 -18.15 7.35 18.57
C ALA A 39 -17.56 8.33 17.54
N ASP A 40 -16.35 8.86 17.78
CA ASP A 40 -15.73 9.92 16.97
C ASP A 40 -14.78 9.33 15.90
N ALA A 41 -15.31 8.49 15.00
CA ALA A 41 -14.49 7.77 14.02
C ALA A 41 -13.74 8.71 13.05
N ASP A 42 -14.43 9.73 12.52
CA ASP A 42 -13.87 10.68 11.56
C ASP A 42 -12.57 11.33 12.04
N SER A 43 -12.48 11.64 13.34
CA SER A 43 -11.29 12.23 13.95
C SER A 43 -10.08 11.29 13.93
N TYR A 44 -10.29 9.98 14.16
CA TYR A 44 -9.21 8.99 14.12
C TYR A 44 -8.80 8.65 12.68
N HIS A 45 -9.73 8.60 11.72
CA HIS A 45 -9.38 8.47 10.31
C HIS A 45 -8.56 9.66 9.81
N GLY A 46 -8.99 10.89 10.11
CA GLY A 46 -8.21 12.08 9.74
C GLY A 46 -6.81 12.11 10.39
N TRP A 47 -6.69 11.57 11.61
CA TRP A 47 -5.38 11.39 12.26
C TRP A 47 -4.54 10.31 11.59
N LEU A 48 -5.14 9.17 11.23
CA LEU A 48 -4.50 8.07 10.49
C LEU A 48 -3.86 8.60 9.20
N ASP A 49 -4.64 9.34 8.41
CA ASP A 49 -4.19 9.95 7.15
C ASP A 49 -3.03 10.91 7.36
N SER A 50 -3.16 11.79 8.36
CA SER A 50 -2.12 12.75 8.73
C SER A 50 -0.83 12.05 9.15
N GLU A 51 -0.94 10.94 9.88
CA GLU A 51 0.21 10.18 10.37
C GLU A 51 0.87 9.33 9.26
N LEU A 52 0.10 8.80 8.31
CA LEU A 52 0.61 8.20 7.08
C LEU A 52 1.42 9.21 6.26
N GLN A 53 0.90 10.42 6.08
CA GLN A 53 1.60 11.50 5.38
C GLN A 53 2.90 11.88 6.10
N ARG A 54 2.86 11.98 7.44
CA ARG A 54 4.05 12.24 8.26
C ARG A 54 5.10 11.14 8.08
N LYS A 55 4.69 9.87 8.06
CA LYS A 55 5.58 8.73 7.81
C LYS A 55 6.23 8.83 6.43
N GLN A 56 5.45 9.08 5.38
CA GLN A 56 5.96 9.22 4.00
C GLN A 56 7.02 10.34 3.88
N GLN A 57 6.81 11.46 4.57
CA GLN A 57 7.81 12.54 4.64
C GLN A 57 9.11 12.11 5.34
N ASP A 58 9.00 11.33 6.42
CA ASP A 58 10.17 10.81 7.16
C ASP A 58 10.95 9.78 6.32
N GLU A 59 10.26 8.95 5.54
CA GLU A 59 10.86 7.96 4.64
C GLU A 59 11.84 8.57 3.64
N ALA A 60 11.58 9.80 3.18
CA ALA A 60 12.46 10.53 2.27
C ALA A 60 13.84 10.84 2.89
N GLY A 61 13.92 10.91 4.23
CA GLY A 61 15.15 11.10 4.98
C GLY A 61 15.91 9.82 5.29
N TRP A 62 15.31 8.64 5.07
CA TRP A 62 15.93 7.37 5.43
C TRP A 62 17.09 7.00 4.49
N PRO A 63 18.08 6.22 4.96
CA PRO A 63 19.15 5.72 4.12
C PRO A 63 18.62 4.88 2.95
N ALA A 64 19.26 4.96 1.79
CA ALA A 64 18.84 4.21 0.59
C ALA A 64 18.73 2.69 0.81
N ILE A 65 19.45 2.13 1.78
CA ILE A 65 19.32 0.74 2.24
C ILE A 65 19.15 0.77 3.76
N THR A 66 17.97 0.38 4.23
CA THR A 66 17.62 0.26 5.66
C THR A 66 17.89 -1.15 6.19
N ASP A 67 17.72 -1.36 7.49
CA ASP A 67 17.82 -2.70 8.07
C ASP A 67 16.69 -3.63 7.61
N CYS A 68 15.50 -3.08 7.29
CA CYS A 68 14.42 -3.85 6.68
C CYS A 68 14.80 -4.32 5.27
N ASP A 69 15.45 -3.49 4.45
CA ASP A 69 15.95 -3.91 3.13
C ASP A 69 17.00 -5.04 3.26
N ARG A 70 17.87 -4.97 4.28
CA ARG A 70 18.85 -6.03 4.60
C ARG A 70 18.18 -7.32 5.06
N LEU A 71 17.14 -7.20 5.88
CA LEU A 71 16.36 -8.33 6.38
C LEU A 71 15.68 -9.07 5.22
N ASP A 72 15.05 -8.32 4.31
CA ASP A 72 14.38 -8.87 3.12
C ASP A 72 15.39 -9.63 2.24
N ALA A 73 16.59 -9.09 2.05
CA ALA A 73 17.66 -9.77 1.32
C ALA A 73 18.13 -11.06 2.03
N ALA A 74 18.27 -11.04 3.35
CA ALA A 74 18.65 -12.22 4.13
C ALA A 74 17.56 -13.30 4.09
N PHE A 75 16.28 -12.92 4.21
CA PHE A 75 15.15 -13.85 4.12
C PHE A 75 15.05 -14.46 2.72
N ALA A 76 15.27 -13.68 1.66
CA ALA A 76 15.32 -14.20 0.30
C ALA A 76 16.46 -15.22 0.09
N GLU A 77 17.64 -14.99 0.68
CA GLU A 77 18.76 -15.96 0.66
C GLU A 77 18.37 -17.27 1.36
N LEU A 78 17.77 -17.18 2.56
CA LEU A 78 17.33 -18.32 3.35
C LEU A 78 16.21 -19.12 2.67
N GLU A 79 15.26 -18.45 2.01
CA GLU A 79 14.20 -19.05 1.20
C GLU A 79 14.74 -19.93 0.05
N MET A 80 15.80 -19.44 -0.62
CA MET A 80 16.52 -20.20 -1.64
C MET A 80 17.28 -21.40 -1.04
N ALA A 81 17.72 -21.30 0.21
CA ALA A 81 18.40 -22.37 0.95
C ALA A 81 17.43 -23.37 1.63
N GLY A 82 16.12 -23.23 1.38
CA GLY A 82 15.10 -24.15 1.88
C GLY A 82 14.66 -23.88 3.33
N ILE A 83 14.81 -22.65 3.81
CA ILE A 83 14.26 -22.19 5.09
C ILE A 83 13.07 -21.28 4.79
N CYS A 84 11.88 -21.61 5.27
CA CYS A 84 10.66 -20.83 5.08
C CYS A 84 10.75 -19.54 5.91
N CYS A 85 10.77 -18.38 5.26
CA CYS A 85 10.90 -17.09 5.92
C CYS A 85 9.60 -16.31 5.84
N LEU A 86 9.06 -15.94 7.02
CA LEU A 86 7.82 -15.18 7.12
C LEU A 86 8.05 -13.84 7.80
N HIS A 87 7.56 -12.80 7.14
CA HIS A 87 7.51 -11.44 7.68
C HIS A 87 6.18 -11.26 8.43
N ASN A 88 6.24 -10.70 9.64
CA ASN A 88 5.06 -10.36 10.44
C ASN A 88 4.06 -11.53 10.58
N ALA A 89 4.56 -12.72 10.93
CA ALA A 89 3.77 -13.94 11.03
C ALA A 89 2.91 -13.93 12.29
N GLY A 90 1.63 -13.56 12.13
CA GLY A 90 0.69 -13.35 13.21
C GLY A 90 1.15 -12.30 14.23
N TYR A 91 0.51 -12.31 15.41
CA TYR A 91 0.83 -11.36 16.47
C TYR A 91 1.70 -11.98 17.57
N THR A 92 1.50 -13.25 17.87
CA THR A 92 2.19 -13.99 18.93
C THR A 92 3.09 -15.10 18.38
N MET A 93 3.94 -15.67 19.25
CA MET A 93 4.77 -16.84 18.91
C MET A 93 3.96 -18.04 18.43
N SER A 94 2.78 -18.30 18.99
CA SER A 94 1.94 -19.43 18.56
C SER A 94 1.35 -19.20 17.17
N ASP A 95 0.95 -17.96 16.87
CA ASP A 95 0.40 -17.59 15.57
C ASP A 95 1.48 -17.75 14.49
N GLY A 96 2.66 -17.16 14.72
CA GLY A 96 3.76 -17.26 13.76
C GLY A 96 4.24 -18.70 13.49
N CYS A 97 4.20 -19.56 14.51
CA CYS A 97 4.44 -20.99 14.31
C CYS A 97 3.35 -21.64 13.43
N SER A 98 2.07 -21.32 13.69
CA SER A 98 0.95 -21.84 12.90
C SER A 98 1.10 -21.43 11.42
N ASP A 99 1.33 -20.14 11.17
CA ASP A 99 1.52 -19.59 9.81
C ASP A 99 2.71 -20.23 9.10
N ALA A 100 3.82 -20.46 9.82
CA ALA A 100 4.98 -21.15 9.29
C ALA A 100 4.67 -22.58 8.86
N PHE A 101 3.96 -23.34 9.69
CA PHE A 101 3.59 -24.72 9.35
C PHE A 101 2.60 -24.79 8.19
N GLU A 102 1.58 -23.91 8.17
CA GLU A 102 0.63 -23.83 7.06
C GLU A 102 1.36 -23.53 5.74
N ARG A 103 2.22 -22.50 5.73
CA ARG A 103 2.97 -22.09 4.54
C ARG A 103 3.94 -23.17 4.04
N MET A 104 4.50 -23.98 4.94
CA MET A 104 5.36 -25.11 4.58
C MET A 104 4.55 -26.29 4.02
N ASP A 105 3.37 -26.58 4.57
CA ASP A 105 2.48 -27.64 4.07
C ASP A 105 1.96 -27.32 2.66
N GLU A 106 1.51 -26.08 2.44
CA GLU A 106 1.06 -25.59 1.13
C GLU A 106 2.13 -25.68 0.04
N ALA A 107 3.39 -25.44 0.42
CA ALA A 107 4.52 -25.50 -0.51
C ALA A 107 4.92 -26.93 -0.90
N GLY A 108 4.42 -27.94 -0.17
CA GLY A 108 4.65 -29.35 -0.42
C GLY A 108 5.90 -29.92 0.27
N ALA A 109 5.82 -31.20 0.58
CA ALA A 109 6.84 -31.93 1.32
C ALA A 109 8.24 -31.82 0.68
N GLY A 110 9.24 -31.49 1.51
CA GLY A 110 10.64 -31.40 1.10
C GLY A 110 11.05 -30.06 0.46
N ARG A 111 10.13 -29.11 0.27
CA ARG A 111 10.48 -27.75 -0.18
C ARG A 111 11.26 -26.97 0.88
N TYR A 112 10.85 -27.13 2.13
CA TYR A 112 11.45 -26.49 3.29
C TYR A 112 11.91 -27.53 4.30
N ARG A 113 13.03 -27.27 4.97
CA ARG A 113 13.56 -28.09 6.07
C ARG A 113 13.45 -27.40 7.43
N GLY A 114 12.92 -26.19 7.45
CA GLY A 114 12.68 -25.42 8.66
C GLY A 114 12.21 -24.01 8.32
N PHE A 115 12.09 -23.19 9.36
CA PHE A 115 11.50 -21.87 9.25
C PHE A 115 12.29 -20.80 10.01
N CYS A 116 12.04 -19.55 9.66
CA CYS A 116 12.49 -18.35 10.35
C CYS A 116 11.38 -17.30 10.26
N PHE A 117 10.99 -16.68 11.37
CA PHE A 117 9.99 -15.60 11.32
C PHE A 117 10.18 -14.59 12.43
N TYR A 118 9.52 -13.45 12.29
CA TYR A 118 9.21 -12.53 13.37
C TYR A 118 7.71 -12.21 13.34
N HIS A 119 7.14 -11.83 14.48
CA HIS A 119 5.69 -11.58 14.62
C HIS A 119 5.41 -10.13 15.07
N GLY A 120 4.13 -9.74 15.14
CA GLY A 120 3.73 -8.35 15.42
C GLY A 120 4.36 -7.75 16.68
N GLN A 121 4.40 -8.48 17.81
CA GLN A 121 5.06 -7.98 19.03
C GLN A 121 6.58 -7.75 18.86
N ASP A 122 7.25 -8.48 17.96
CA ASP A 122 8.66 -8.24 17.65
C ASP A 122 8.84 -6.97 16.81
N VAL A 123 7.87 -6.65 15.94
CA VAL A 123 7.82 -5.39 15.21
C VAL A 123 7.62 -4.22 16.16
N GLU A 124 6.66 -4.30 17.07
CA GLU A 124 6.46 -3.26 18.10
C GLU A 124 7.73 -3.04 18.93
N ARG A 125 8.37 -4.13 19.36
CA ARG A 125 9.65 -4.06 20.06
C ARG A 125 10.71 -3.34 19.24
N ALA A 126 10.79 -3.59 17.94
CA ALA A 126 11.77 -2.95 17.06
C ALA A 126 11.47 -1.46 16.84
N LEU A 127 10.18 -1.09 16.73
CA LEU A 127 9.72 0.30 16.70
C LEU A 127 10.10 1.04 17.99
N ASP A 128 10.01 0.38 19.14
CA ASP A 128 10.42 0.90 20.45
C ASP A 128 11.95 0.84 20.70
N ALA A 129 12.75 0.69 19.64
CA ALA A 129 14.21 0.58 19.68
C ALA A 129 14.76 -0.58 20.54
N GLY A 130 13.94 -1.62 20.78
CA GLY A 130 14.31 -2.83 21.52
C GLY A 130 14.99 -3.91 20.66
N GLY A 131 15.20 -3.64 19.38
CA GLY A 131 15.71 -4.58 18.37
C GLY A 131 14.67 -5.60 17.93
N LEU A 132 15.02 -6.39 16.90
CA LEU A 132 14.13 -7.42 16.34
C LEU A 132 14.51 -8.81 16.88
N MET A 133 13.53 -9.68 17.07
CA MET A 133 13.74 -11.07 17.46
C MET A 133 13.27 -11.99 16.35
N LEU A 134 14.03 -13.06 16.09
CA LEU A 134 13.72 -14.06 15.07
C LEU A 134 13.51 -15.42 15.74
N ALA A 135 12.33 -15.98 15.54
CA ALA A 135 12.01 -17.38 15.83
C ALA A 135 12.53 -18.28 14.71
N PHE A 136 12.89 -19.51 15.05
CA PHE A 136 13.37 -20.50 14.10
C PHE A 136 13.03 -21.91 14.57
N GLY A 137 13.09 -22.87 13.65
CA GLY A 137 12.93 -24.29 13.97
C GLY A 137 13.06 -25.20 12.76
N ASP A 138 13.33 -26.48 13.00
CA ASP A 138 13.26 -27.57 12.04
C ASP A 138 11.82 -28.07 11.86
N THR A 139 11.50 -28.65 10.70
CA THR A 139 10.16 -29.18 10.42
C THR A 139 9.74 -30.33 11.32
N ASP A 140 10.70 -31.11 11.84
CA ASP A 140 10.46 -32.25 12.73
C ASP A 140 10.74 -31.93 14.20
N ASP A 141 10.92 -30.64 14.55
CA ASP A 141 11.28 -30.18 15.90
C ASP A 141 12.57 -30.82 16.46
N SER A 142 13.54 -31.14 15.59
CA SER A 142 14.83 -31.68 16.01
C SER A 142 15.75 -30.57 16.56
N PRO A 143 16.18 -30.61 17.83
CA PRO A 143 17.07 -29.59 18.41
C PRO A 143 18.40 -29.46 17.64
N GLU A 144 18.98 -30.58 17.20
CA GLU A 144 20.24 -30.56 16.45
C GLU A 144 20.09 -29.86 15.11
N ARG A 145 18.99 -30.11 14.40
CA ARG A 145 18.72 -29.46 13.10
C ARG A 145 18.29 -28.01 13.27
N SER A 146 17.48 -27.70 14.28
CA SER A 146 17.13 -26.33 14.65
C SER A 146 18.38 -25.49 14.97
N ALA A 147 19.37 -26.05 15.66
CA ALA A 147 20.64 -25.36 15.92
C ALA A 147 21.46 -25.11 14.65
N VAL A 148 21.43 -26.03 13.68
CA VAL A 148 22.05 -25.82 12.36
C VAL A 148 21.35 -24.69 11.60
N ILE A 149 20.02 -24.71 11.56
CA ILE A 149 19.19 -23.66 10.93
C ILE A 149 19.47 -22.29 11.57
N ALA A 150 19.54 -22.22 12.90
CA ALA A 150 19.87 -20.99 13.61
C ALA A 150 21.25 -20.44 13.22
N GLY A 151 22.26 -21.31 13.12
CA GLY A 151 23.60 -20.92 12.68
C GLY A 151 23.62 -20.36 11.25
N GLU A 152 22.80 -20.92 10.36
CA GLU A 152 22.63 -20.43 8.99
C GLU A 152 21.92 -19.07 8.95
N ILE A 153 20.85 -18.90 9.75
CA ILE A 153 20.15 -17.61 9.88
C ILE A 153 21.10 -16.54 10.40
N VAL A 154 21.84 -16.80 11.47
CA VAL A 154 22.84 -15.87 12.03
C VAL A 154 23.87 -15.48 10.96
N THR A 155 24.36 -16.46 10.20
CA THR A 155 25.33 -16.21 9.12
C THR A 155 24.74 -15.35 8.00
N ALA A 156 23.49 -15.61 7.59
CA ALA A 156 22.79 -14.83 6.58
C ALA A 156 22.56 -13.38 7.02
N MET A 157 22.13 -13.18 8.28
CA MET A 157 21.95 -11.85 8.87
C MET A 157 23.28 -11.07 8.90
N GLN A 158 24.36 -11.69 9.36
CA GLN A 158 25.69 -11.06 9.42
C GLN A 158 26.20 -10.69 8.02
N ARG A 159 25.97 -11.54 7.01
CA ARG A 159 26.29 -11.22 5.60
C ARG A 159 25.50 -10.05 5.05
N ALA A 160 24.23 -9.93 5.42
CA ALA A 160 23.39 -8.79 5.07
C ALA A 160 23.78 -7.50 5.83
N GLY A 161 24.71 -7.58 6.79
CA GLY A 161 25.18 -6.45 7.59
C GLY A 161 24.37 -6.23 8.87
N LEU A 162 23.55 -7.20 9.28
CA LEU A 162 22.77 -7.17 10.50
C LEU A 162 23.53 -7.87 11.64
N ALA A 163 23.66 -7.19 12.78
CA ALA A 163 24.36 -7.72 13.95
C ALA A 163 23.49 -8.76 14.68
N ALA A 164 23.53 -10.01 14.22
CA ALA A 164 22.82 -11.12 14.87
C ALA A 164 23.57 -11.67 16.08
N ASP A 165 22.84 -11.82 17.19
CA ASP A 165 23.29 -12.39 18.45
C ASP A 165 22.41 -13.60 18.83
N TRP A 166 23.06 -14.72 19.15
CA TRP A 166 22.40 -15.95 19.58
C TRP A 166 23.36 -16.76 20.46
N ASN A 167 22.84 -17.29 21.58
CA ASN A 167 23.67 -17.96 22.59
C ASN A 167 23.95 -19.45 22.30
N GLY A 168 23.44 -19.99 21.18
CA GLY A 168 23.57 -21.39 20.81
C GLY A 168 22.46 -22.32 21.31
N SER A 169 21.50 -21.82 22.09
CA SER A 169 20.37 -22.61 22.61
C SER A 169 19.13 -22.47 21.73
N VAL A 170 18.56 -23.62 21.34
CA VAL A 170 17.29 -23.69 20.59
C VAL A 170 16.10 -23.17 21.39
N ASP A 171 16.22 -23.10 22.72
CA ASP A 171 15.20 -22.53 23.60
C ASP A 171 15.20 -20.99 23.60
N THR A 172 16.13 -20.37 22.86
CA THR A 172 16.24 -18.91 22.76
C THR A 172 16.21 -18.44 21.32
N ARG A 173 15.48 -17.35 21.09
CA ARG A 173 15.37 -16.68 19.79
C ARG A 173 16.65 -15.97 19.41
N ILE A 174 16.87 -15.78 18.11
CA ILE A 174 17.98 -14.96 17.59
C ILE A 174 17.60 -13.49 17.79
N SER A 175 18.52 -12.67 18.30
CA SER A 175 18.31 -11.24 18.51
C SER A 175 19.09 -10.41 17.51
N LEU A 176 18.46 -9.36 16.98
CA LEU A 176 19.08 -8.27 16.25
C LEU A 176 19.00 -7.00 17.12
N PRO A 177 19.86 -6.84 18.14
CA PRO A 177 19.71 -5.81 19.17
C PRO A 177 19.87 -4.37 18.68
N GLN A 178 20.53 -4.16 17.53
CA GLN A 178 20.75 -2.85 16.93
C GLN A 178 19.82 -2.57 15.75
N PHE A 179 18.83 -3.44 15.51
CA PHE A 179 17.94 -3.35 14.37
C PHE A 179 17.11 -2.07 14.42
N CYS A 180 17.22 -1.23 13.40
CA CYS A 180 16.42 -0.03 13.25
C CYS A 180 15.24 -0.30 12.32
N TRP A 181 14.00 -0.27 12.85
CA TRP A 181 12.82 -0.48 12.04
C TRP A 181 12.53 0.74 11.16
N GLN A 182 12.83 0.61 9.88
CA GLN A 182 12.59 1.61 8.84
C GLN A 182 12.06 0.89 7.59
N ARG A 183 10.86 0.31 7.73
CA ARG A 183 10.15 -0.33 6.62
C ARG A 183 9.36 0.72 5.86
N ARG A 184 9.73 0.92 4.59
CA ARG A 184 9.03 1.87 3.74
C ARG A 184 7.62 1.35 3.51
N SER A 185 6.67 2.26 3.49
CA SER A 185 5.34 1.94 3.00
C SER A 185 5.50 1.34 1.60
N GLN A 186 4.76 0.28 1.29
CA GLN A 186 4.70 -0.13 -0.10
C GLN A 186 4.24 1.09 -0.90
N PRO A 187 4.92 1.46 -1.98
CA PRO A 187 4.43 2.53 -2.82
C PRO A 187 2.99 2.14 -3.17
N LEU A 188 2.04 3.03 -2.90
CA LEU A 188 0.68 2.85 -3.36
C LEU A 188 0.79 2.66 -4.87
N SER A 189 0.62 1.42 -5.32
CA SER A 189 0.79 1.11 -6.72
C SER A 189 -0.36 1.78 -7.42
N SER A 190 -0.07 2.84 -8.17
CA SER A 190 -1.05 3.38 -9.09
C SER A 190 -1.63 2.22 -9.91
N PRO A 191 -2.95 2.15 -10.09
CA PRO A 191 -3.56 1.08 -10.87
C PRO A 191 -3.17 1.21 -12.36
N PHE A 192 -2.56 2.32 -12.76
CA PHE A 192 -2.08 2.58 -14.12
C PHE A 192 -0.64 2.12 -14.31
N ALA A 193 -0.43 1.32 -15.36
CA ALA A 193 0.91 0.94 -15.83
C ALA A 193 1.44 1.94 -16.88
N LEU A 194 2.76 2.06 -16.98
CA LEU A 194 3.41 2.82 -18.06
C LEU A 194 3.11 2.18 -19.42
N VAL A 195 2.67 3.00 -20.37
CA VAL A 195 2.45 2.61 -21.76
C VAL A 195 3.69 2.94 -22.59
N THR A 196 4.20 1.96 -23.32
CA THR A 196 5.32 2.14 -24.25
C THR A 196 4.83 2.22 -25.69
N GLY A 197 5.22 3.27 -26.42
CA GLY A 197 4.86 3.47 -27.81
C GLY A 197 5.58 4.69 -28.40
N PRO A 198 5.79 4.76 -29.73
CA PRO A 198 6.36 5.94 -30.35
C PRO A 198 5.39 7.11 -30.18
N ALA A 199 5.90 8.28 -29.77
CA ALA A 199 5.12 9.52 -29.81
C ALA A 199 4.68 9.76 -31.25
N ALA A 200 3.38 9.69 -31.55
CA ALA A 200 2.92 9.91 -32.90
C ALA A 200 3.08 11.40 -33.26
N THR A 201 3.77 11.68 -34.35
CA THR A 201 3.96 13.05 -34.84
C THR A 201 2.61 13.62 -35.28
N GLY A 202 2.18 14.72 -34.66
CA GLY A 202 0.90 15.39 -34.97
C GLY A 202 -0.26 15.06 -34.04
N GLU A 203 0.01 14.46 -32.87
CA GLU A 203 -1.01 14.20 -31.85
C GLU A 203 -1.67 15.48 -31.32
N THR A 204 -2.99 15.43 -31.18
CA THR A 204 -3.78 16.45 -30.49
C THR A 204 -3.37 16.51 -29.02
N THR A 205 -3.08 17.71 -28.52
CA THR A 205 -2.81 17.93 -27.10
C THR A 205 -4.06 18.41 -26.36
N LEU A 206 -4.32 17.83 -25.21
CA LEU A 206 -5.44 18.11 -24.32
C LEU A 206 -4.96 19.02 -23.20
N ARG A 207 -5.78 19.99 -22.78
CA ARG A 207 -5.49 20.75 -21.56
C ARG A 207 -5.80 19.86 -20.35
N CYS A 208 -4.91 19.79 -19.38
CA CYS A 208 -5.04 18.87 -18.25
C CYS A 208 -5.17 19.64 -16.93
N PHE A 209 -6.01 19.13 -16.03
CA PHE A 209 -6.13 19.61 -14.66
C PHE A 209 -6.19 18.40 -13.73
N TYR A 210 -5.75 18.53 -12.49
CA TYR A 210 -5.63 17.39 -11.60
C TYR A 210 -5.45 17.83 -10.16
N CYS A 211 -5.87 16.95 -9.26
CA CYS A 211 -5.54 17.00 -7.85
C CYS A 211 -4.94 15.66 -7.46
N PHE A 212 -3.76 15.69 -6.86
CA PHE A 212 -3.14 14.55 -6.21
C PHE A 212 -3.05 14.89 -4.73
N ASN A 213 -3.93 14.30 -3.92
CA ASN A 213 -4.17 14.69 -2.54
C ASN A 213 -2.91 14.45 -1.68
N GLU A 214 -2.25 13.30 -1.87
CA GLU A 214 -1.01 12.98 -1.15
C GLU A 214 0.14 13.92 -1.50
N ASP A 215 0.28 14.28 -2.77
CA ASP A 215 1.36 15.16 -3.24
C ASP A 215 1.09 16.64 -2.92
N GLU A 216 -0.09 16.98 -2.37
CA GLU A 216 -0.60 18.36 -2.21
C GLU A 216 -0.51 19.18 -3.51
N VAL A 217 -0.66 18.51 -4.66
CA VAL A 217 -0.58 19.15 -5.97
C VAL A 217 -1.98 19.34 -6.51
N VAL A 218 -2.37 20.60 -6.66
CA VAL A 218 -3.58 21.01 -7.37
C VAL A 218 -3.19 21.85 -8.58
N VAL A 219 -3.70 21.49 -9.74
CA VAL A 219 -3.60 22.28 -10.96
C VAL A 219 -5.00 22.43 -11.51
N ASP A 220 -5.53 23.65 -11.41
CA ASP A 220 -6.83 24.02 -11.96
C ASP A 220 -6.82 24.03 -13.49
N GLU A 221 -8.01 23.98 -14.09
CA GLU A 221 -8.17 23.97 -15.55
C GLU A 221 -7.46 25.15 -16.23
N GLU A 222 -7.56 26.35 -15.68
CA GLU A 222 -6.99 27.57 -16.30
C GLU A 222 -5.46 27.52 -16.41
N ASP A 223 -4.81 26.95 -15.40
CA ASP A 223 -3.34 26.83 -15.30
C ASP A 223 -2.81 25.54 -15.93
N GLY A 224 -3.71 24.65 -16.35
CA GLY A 224 -3.41 23.34 -16.92
C GLY A 224 -2.53 23.37 -18.17
N GLU A 225 -1.41 22.64 -18.14
CA GLU A 225 -0.57 22.43 -19.31
C GLU A 225 -1.26 21.54 -20.35
N ARG A 226 -0.88 21.69 -21.63
CA ARG A 226 -1.38 20.82 -22.69
C ARG A 226 -0.46 19.62 -22.86
N ARG A 227 -1.03 18.41 -22.84
CA ARG A 227 -0.30 17.13 -22.95
C ARG A 227 -0.95 16.22 -23.99
N THR A 228 -0.17 15.35 -24.61
CA THR A 228 -0.74 14.27 -25.42
C THR A 228 -1.38 13.23 -24.52
N ALA A 229 -2.27 12.40 -25.06
CA ALA A 229 -2.89 11.32 -24.29
C ALA A 229 -1.85 10.40 -23.63
N LEU A 230 -0.79 10.05 -24.35
CA LEU A 230 0.30 9.22 -23.81
C LEU A 230 1.03 9.89 -22.63
N ALA A 231 1.24 11.21 -22.71
CA ALA A 231 1.86 11.98 -21.64
C ALA A 231 0.94 12.17 -20.43
N VAL A 232 -0.38 12.17 -20.63
CA VAL A 232 -1.37 12.13 -19.53
C VAL A 232 -1.32 10.78 -18.85
N ILE A 233 -1.37 9.67 -19.60
CA ILE A 233 -1.30 8.32 -19.02
C ILE A 233 -0.03 8.15 -18.18
N ASN A 234 1.15 8.36 -18.80
CA ASN A 234 2.43 8.06 -18.17
C ASN A 234 2.90 9.11 -17.15
N GLY A 235 2.25 10.28 -17.09
CA GLY A 235 2.69 11.39 -16.24
C GLY A 235 1.69 11.83 -15.20
N LEU A 236 0.39 11.59 -15.43
CA LEU A 236 -0.70 12.01 -14.54
C LEU A 236 -1.50 10.80 -14.03
N LEU A 237 -1.94 9.90 -14.92
CA LEU A 237 -2.75 8.74 -14.47
C LEU A 237 -1.95 7.79 -13.58
N THR A 238 -0.66 7.59 -13.85
CA THR A 238 0.26 6.83 -12.98
C THR A 238 0.49 7.47 -11.60
N ARG A 239 -0.04 8.67 -11.36
CA ARG A 239 -0.02 9.35 -10.06
C ARG A 239 -1.38 9.30 -9.35
N ILE A 240 -2.42 8.71 -9.94
CA ILE A 240 -3.67 8.43 -9.25
C ILE A 240 -3.44 7.22 -8.34
N HIS A 241 -3.60 7.40 -7.03
CA HIS A 241 -3.43 6.31 -6.06
C HIS A 241 -4.22 6.52 -4.74
N ALA A 242 -4.59 7.75 -4.38
CA ALA A 242 -5.36 8.05 -3.18
C ALA A 242 -6.84 8.32 -3.50
N VAL A 243 -7.71 8.07 -2.53
CA VAL A 243 -9.13 8.47 -2.60
C VAL A 243 -9.22 9.99 -2.83
N GLY A 244 -10.12 10.38 -3.72
CA GLY A 244 -10.33 11.77 -4.13
C GLY A 244 -9.27 12.31 -5.10
N ASP A 245 -8.23 11.55 -5.44
CA ASP A 245 -7.34 11.93 -6.54
C ASP A 245 -8.16 12.03 -7.82
N TYR A 246 -7.91 13.07 -8.61
CA TYR A 246 -8.55 13.21 -9.91
C TYR A 246 -7.63 13.75 -10.98
N CYS A 247 -7.91 13.35 -12.21
CA CYS A 247 -7.26 13.87 -13.40
C CYS A 247 -8.31 14.14 -14.48
N GLY A 248 -8.41 15.39 -14.88
CA GLY A 248 -9.28 15.84 -15.95
C GLY A 248 -8.53 16.29 -17.18
N VAL A 249 -9.16 16.10 -18.34
CA VAL A 249 -8.70 16.57 -19.63
C VAL A 249 -9.82 17.31 -20.36
N VAL A 250 -9.44 18.37 -21.07
CA VAL A 250 -10.37 19.24 -21.80
C VAL A 250 -10.06 19.19 -23.30
N ASP A 251 -11.10 18.95 -24.09
CA ASP A 251 -11.02 18.93 -25.54
C ASP A 251 -10.88 20.36 -26.14
N ALA A 252 -10.79 20.45 -27.47
CA ALA A 252 -10.66 21.75 -28.15
C ALA A 252 -11.94 22.61 -28.12
N ALA A 253 -13.09 22.03 -27.77
CA ALA A 253 -14.38 22.69 -27.67
C ALA A 253 -14.72 23.11 -26.22
N GLY A 254 -13.86 22.77 -25.24
CA GLY A 254 -14.08 23.09 -23.83
C GLY A 254 -14.91 22.04 -23.09
N ASN A 255 -15.10 20.84 -23.64
CA ASN A 255 -15.76 19.76 -22.92
C ASN A 255 -14.74 18.97 -22.09
N THR A 256 -15.17 18.54 -20.90
CA THR A 256 -14.32 17.87 -19.92
C THR A 256 -14.59 16.37 -19.88
N LEU A 257 -13.52 15.59 -19.76
CA LEU A 257 -13.53 14.20 -19.33
C LEU A 257 -12.67 14.11 -18.07
N GLN A 258 -13.20 13.60 -16.98
CA GLN A 258 -12.54 13.52 -15.69
C GLN A 258 -12.51 12.08 -15.20
N LEU A 259 -11.39 11.70 -14.60
CA LEU A 259 -11.22 10.48 -13.82
C LEU A 259 -11.10 10.86 -12.36
N ILE A 260 -11.79 10.14 -11.48
CA ILE A 260 -11.74 10.30 -10.02
C ILE A 260 -11.53 8.92 -9.39
N MET A 261 -10.67 8.85 -8.37
CA MET A 261 -10.63 7.72 -7.45
C MET A 261 -11.71 7.93 -6.38
N GLU A 262 -12.78 7.14 -6.44
CA GLU A 262 -13.91 7.26 -5.51
C GLU A 262 -13.58 6.69 -4.12
N ASP A 263 -14.41 7.00 -3.13
CA ASP A 263 -14.23 6.59 -1.73
C ASP A 263 -14.15 5.07 -1.53
N ASN A 264 -14.73 4.30 -2.46
CA ASN A 264 -14.67 2.84 -2.47
C ASN A 264 -13.39 2.27 -3.09
N GLY A 265 -12.44 3.13 -3.49
CA GLY A 265 -11.18 2.75 -4.14
C GLY A 265 -11.34 2.33 -5.61
N GLU A 266 -12.53 2.49 -6.20
CA GLU A 266 -12.77 2.24 -7.61
C GLU A 266 -12.58 3.51 -8.45
N LEU A 267 -12.22 3.32 -9.73
CA LEU A 267 -12.01 4.41 -10.66
C LEU A 267 -13.31 4.76 -11.40
N TRP A 268 -13.76 5.99 -11.24
CA TRP A 268 -14.91 6.55 -11.93
C TRP A 268 -14.47 7.52 -13.03
N ILE A 269 -14.91 7.30 -14.26
CA ILE A 269 -14.64 8.18 -15.40
C ILE A 269 -15.93 8.82 -15.90
N GLU A 270 -15.91 10.15 -16.07
CA GLU A 270 -17.11 10.92 -16.31
C GLU A 270 -16.93 12.16 -17.21
N ILE A 271 -18.05 12.61 -17.76
CA ILE A 271 -18.23 13.97 -18.28
C ILE A 271 -19.07 14.73 -17.23
N PRO A 272 -18.49 15.71 -16.51
CA PRO A 272 -19.25 16.54 -15.58
C PRO A 272 -20.38 17.31 -16.29
N ARG A 273 -21.55 17.40 -15.65
CA ARG A 273 -22.71 18.18 -16.09
C ARG A 273 -23.19 19.09 -14.96
N PRO A 274 -22.41 20.12 -14.58
CA PRO A 274 -22.74 20.98 -13.44
C PRO A 274 -24.12 21.64 -13.55
N GLU A 275 -24.57 21.95 -14.77
CA GLU A 275 -25.89 22.51 -15.04
C GLU A 275 -27.04 21.54 -14.72
N LEU A 276 -26.75 20.24 -14.61
CA LEU A 276 -27.66 19.18 -14.19
C LEU A 276 -27.36 18.65 -12.78
N GLN A 277 -26.41 19.26 -12.06
CA GLN A 277 -25.96 18.79 -10.73
C GLN A 277 -25.58 17.30 -10.71
N GLY A 278 -24.84 16.86 -11.73
CA GLY A 278 -24.44 15.47 -11.85
C GLY A 278 -23.39 15.29 -12.94
N SER A 279 -23.14 14.04 -13.29
CA SER A 279 -22.20 13.68 -14.33
C SER A 279 -22.72 12.51 -15.17
N LEU A 280 -22.12 12.31 -16.33
CA LEU A 280 -22.34 11.14 -17.17
C LEU A 280 -21.08 10.29 -17.12
N GLY A 281 -21.12 9.13 -16.47
CA GLY A 281 -19.92 8.35 -16.23
C GLY A 281 -20.20 6.87 -16.01
N ARG A 282 -19.12 6.14 -15.69
CA ARG A 282 -19.16 4.75 -15.25
C ARG A 282 -17.89 4.39 -14.49
N PHE A 283 -17.97 3.34 -13.68
CA PHE A 283 -16.78 2.64 -13.20
C PHE A 283 -16.05 1.93 -14.34
N ALA A 284 -14.73 1.94 -14.29
CA ALA A 284 -13.88 1.31 -15.28
C ALA A 284 -12.54 0.86 -14.67
N SER A 285 -12.00 -0.25 -15.14
CA SER A 285 -10.65 -0.65 -14.76
C SER A 285 -9.59 0.31 -15.33
N ALA A 286 -8.41 0.39 -14.70
CA ALA A 286 -7.31 1.21 -15.21
C ALA A 286 -6.88 0.82 -16.63
N ALA A 287 -6.99 -0.46 -17.01
CA ALA A 287 -6.72 -0.93 -18.37
C ALA A 287 -7.75 -0.41 -19.39
N GLU A 288 -9.04 -0.37 -19.02
CA GLU A 288 -10.08 0.24 -19.86
C GLU A 288 -9.88 1.75 -19.98
N ILE A 289 -9.58 2.44 -18.88
CA ILE A 289 -9.33 3.89 -18.90
C ILE A 289 -8.10 4.22 -19.75
N THR A 290 -7.02 3.45 -19.61
CA THR A 290 -5.84 3.56 -20.50
C THR A 290 -6.25 3.41 -21.96
N THR A 291 -7.12 2.45 -22.28
CA THR A 291 -7.64 2.24 -23.64
C THR A 291 -8.49 3.42 -24.12
N ILE A 292 -9.33 4.00 -23.25
CA ILE A 292 -10.12 5.19 -23.54
C ILE A 292 -9.18 6.37 -23.86
N PHE A 293 -8.18 6.63 -23.02
CA PHE A 293 -7.22 7.72 -23.22
C PHE A 293 -6.43 7.56 -24.53
N LEU A 294 -6.01 6.34 -24.88
CA LEU A 294 -5.33 6.06 -26.15
C LEU A 294 -6.22 6.23 -27.39
N ASN A 295 -7.55 6.20 -27.23
CA ASN A 295 -8.52 6.28 -28.32
C ASN A 295 -9.52 7.43 -28.14
N LEU A 296 -9.08 8.54 -27.54
CA LEU A 296 -9.98 9.65 -27.23
C LEU A 296 -10.64 10.21 -28.49
N PRO A 297 -11.97 10.44 -28.45
CA PRO A 297 -12.66 11.11 -29.54
C PRO A 297 -12.21 12.58 -29.63
N PRO A 298 -12.37 13.25 -30.79
CA PRO A 298 -12.02 14.66 -30.95
C PRO A 298 -12.88 15.60 -30.12
N ARG A 299 -14.02 15.13 -29.60
CA ARG A 299 -14.92 15.86 -28.71
C ARG A 299 -15.43 14.97 -27.59
N PHE A 300 -15.47 15.49 -26.36
CA PHE A 300 -15.94 14.77 -25.19
C PHE A 300 -17.44 15.00 -24.99
N VAL A 301 -18.24 14.34 -25.83
CA VAL A 301 -19.70 14.36 -25.76
C VAL A 301 -20.23 12.99 -25.34
N PRO A 302 -21.41 12.90 -24.68
CA PRO A 302 -21.92 11.63 -24.14
C PRO A 302 -21.99 10.49 -25.15
N GLU A 303 -22.35 10.79 -26.40
CA GLU A 303 -22.49 9.79 -27.47
C GLU A 303 -21.15 9.17 -27.89
N ALA A 304 -20.03 9.80 -27.53
CA ALA A 304 -18.70 9.33 -27.85
C ALA A 304 -18.16 8.31 -26.83
N PHE A 305 -18.80 8.17 -25.66
CA PHE A 305 -18.37 7.25 -24.61
C PHE A 305 -19.45 6.21 -24.33
N THR A 306 -19.13 4.95 -24.63
CA THR A 306 -20.07 3.85 -24.45
C THR A 306 -20.22 3.50 -22.97
N GLY A 307 -21.47 3.32 -22.54
CA GLY A 307 -21.81 2.87 -21.19
C GLY A 307 -21.84 3.96 -20.13
N PHE A 308 -21.66 5.23 -20.50
CA PHE A 308 -21.82 6.35 -19.56
C PHE A 308 -23.31 6.51 -19.22
N ALA A 309 -23.61 6.53 -17.92
CA ALA A 309 -24.93 6.73 -17.37
C ALA A 309 -24.95 7.99 -16.50
N PHE A 310 -26.10 8.66 -16.43
CA PHE A 310 -26.21 9.87 -15.61
C PHE A 310 -26.27 9.50 -14.13
N GLN A 311 -25.49 10.20 -13.32
CA GLN A 311 -25.50 10.10 -11.87
C GLN A 311 -25.60 11.50 -11.27
N SER A 312 -26.53 11.67 -10.32
CA SER A 312 -26.70 12.91 -9.56
C SER A 312 -25.57 13.04 -8.54
N TRP A 313 -25.11 14.26 -8.29
CA TRP A 313 -24.17 14.57 -7.20
C TRP A 313 -24.86 14.75 -5.85
N GLU A 314 -26.17 14.99 -5.83
CA GLU A 314 -26.98 14.91 -4.61
C GLU A 314 -27.34 13.44 -4.35
N GLY A 315 -26.90 12.91 -3.20
CA GLY A 315 -27.22 11.56 -2.72
C GLY A 315 -28.71 11.38 -2.43
N ASP A 316 -29.12 10.12 -2.25
CA ASP A 316 -30.47 9.70 -1.87
C ASP A 316 -30.94 10.34 -0.54
N GLU A 317 -31.40 11.59 -0.56
CA GLU A 317 -32.24 12.17 0.50
C GLU A 317 -33.44 12.90 -0.10
N VAL A 318 -34.49 12.15 -0.42
CA VAL A 318 -35.86 12.62 -0.19
C VAL A 318 -36.72 11.45 0.29
N GLU A 319 -37.05 11.49 1.59
CA GLU A 319 -38.19 10.79 2.19
C GLU A 319 -39.42 10.82 1.26
N MET A 320 -39.95 9.66 0.89
CA MET A 320 -41.33 9.58 0.44
C MET A 320 -42.23 9.21 1.61
N MET A 321 -42.93 10.24 2.10
CA MET A 321 -44.14 10.17 2.92
C MET A 321 -45.18 9.18 2.36
#